data_AF-A0A024TGL4-F1
#
_entry.id   AF-A0A024TGL4-F1
#
_cell.length_a   1.000
_cell.length_b   1.000
_cell.length_c   1.000
_cell.angle_alpha   90.00
_cell.angle_beta   90.00
_cell.angle_gamma   90.00
#
_symmetry.space_group_name_H-M   'P 1'
#
loop_
_entity.id
_entity.type
_entity.pdbx_description
1 polymer ?
#
loop_
_entity_poly.entity_id
_entity_poly.type
_entity_poly.pdbx_seq_one_letter_code
_entity_poly.pdbx_strand_id
1 'polypeptide(L)'
;MKSIALVSCVALLASSTLAAEIPLVKGPDGRFRTPEAIQAIQDDADVNRKCHTTNGNYIPTLQAGTYTASAFFNCFRTTAQIFEFVDTLTAQNANFVTKFPISTTVKGQTIYAYQLSAGGAKPQAVYYESLIHAREWIAGSSNIFTFASLLDDLANGKATITTLFDVIFVPIVNIDGYDISWNGNRYQRKNAHQVDLNRNFPSFYTNPFPPPPTDETYPGPFAFSEPETIGIGKWLKANNDKIAGWVDVHSYAGLVLYPYCHGDFREKYLGTCGVGKREKENTNRSLYSQAKCKVKLNVIVAYLRLVEGPQPPPPLHPITVDLQGSGPTRARDNSVVVIMKYGDTYEPIGNGEDEKFQLLGRNIQQQMGTNYKAETSATLYPAYGCFDDYHYRTYKKPVLTLEIAGSDFVAPASTIRTRGTEVYKGLSQFAREVITYNNGPTSTPTTLAPTTTKIKTTTKKPTTKKLTTRKPTTTRRYGVLDQGGAVEEVQENSN
;
A
#
# COMPACT_ATOMS: atom_id res chain seq x y z
N MET A 1 -58.84 -45.76 51.93
CA MET A 1 -58.33 -44.52 52.56
C MET A 1 -56.85 -44.37 52.21
N LYS A 2 -56.50 -43.19 51.69
CA LYS A 2 -55.15 -42.64 51.45
C LYS A 2 -54.30 -43.25 50.31
N SER A 3 -54.50 -42.68 49.13
CA SER A 3 -53.54 -42.65 48.02
C SER A 3 -52.31 -41.84 48.41
N ILE A 4 -51.10 -42.39 48.21
CA ILE A 4 -49.83 -41.66 48.31
C ILE A 4 -49.27 -41.56 46.89
N ALA A 5 -49.22 -40.34 46.36
CA ALA A 5 -48.60 -40.04 45.08
C ALA A 5 -47.07 -40.00 45.24
N LEU A 6 -46.36 -40.87 44.51
CA LEU A 6 -44.91 -40.78 44.33
C LEU A 6 -44.62 -39.72 43.28
N VAL A 7 -44.16 -38.55 43.72
CA VAL A 7 -43.60 -37.52 42.85
C VAL A 7 -42.18 -37.95 42.46
N SER A 8 -41.99 -38.36 41.20
CA SER A 8 -40.67 -38.65 40.64
C SER A 8 -39.96 -37.33 40.33
N CYS A 9 -38.97 -36.97 41.13
CA CYS A 9 -38.07 -35.85 40.84
C CYS A 9 -37.09 -36.26 39.73
N VAL A 10 -37.37 -35.85 38.49
CA VAL A 10 -36.38 -35.88 37.41
C VAL A 10 -35.39 -34.74 37.67
N ALA A 11 -34.20 -35.07 38.18
CA ALA A 11 -33.10 -34.13 38.24
C ALA A 11 -32.60 -33.86 36.81
N LEU A 12 -32.94 -32.68 36.26
CA LEU A 12 -32.28 -32.15 35.08
C LEU A 12 -30.84 -31.80 35.44
N LEU A 13 -29.90 -32.70 35.10
CA LEU A 13 -28.48 -32.38 35.05
C LEU A 13 -28.27 -31.39 33.90
N ALA A 14 -28.17 -30.10 34.22
CA ALA A 14 -27.63 -29.11 33.30
C ALA A 14 -26.13 -29.40 33.13
N SER A 15 -25.77 -30.11 32.06
CA SER A 15 -24.37 -30.25 31.65
C SER A 15 -23.88 -28.91 31.13
N SER A 16 -23.27 -28.11 32.01
CA SER A 16 -22.45 -26.98 31.60
C SER A 16 -21.22 -27.53 30.89
N THR A 17 -21.26 -27.65 29.57
CA THR A 17 -20.05 -27.84 28.78
C THR A 17 -19.23 -26.57 28.94
N LEU A 18 -18.19 -26.62 29.77
CA LEU A 18 -17.10 -25.66 29.74
C LEU A 18 -16.61 -25.63 28.29
N ALA A 19 -16.89 -24.54 27.57
CA ALA A 19 -16.30 -24.34 26.26
C ALA A 19 -14.79 -24.39 26.45
N ALA A 20 -14.13 -25.39 25.86
CA ALA A 20 -12.69 -25.48 25.91
C ALA A 20 -12.10 -24.18 25.34
N GLU A 21 -11.29 -23.48 26.11
CA GLU A 21 -10.58 -22.29 25.62
C GLU A 21 -9.67 -22.73 24.47
N ILE A 22 -9.92 -22.23 23.26
CA ILE A 22 -9.07 -22.50 22.11
C ILE A 22 -7.74 -21.78 22.34
N PRO A 23 -6.59 -22.49 22.40
CA PRO A 23 -5.31 -21.86 22.66
C PRO A 23 -4.92 -20.95 21.49
N LEU A 24 -4.57 -19.70 21.80
CA LEU A 24 -4.06 -18.78 20.80
C LEU A 24 -2.56 -18.97 20.59
N VAL A 25 -2.14 -18.99 19.33
CA VAL A 25 -0.74 -19.09 18.90
C VAL A 25 -0.28 -17.79 18.26
N LYS A 26 0.99 -17.46 18.42
CA LYS A 26 1.57 -16.26 17.82
C LYS A 26 1.72 -16.45 16.31
N GLY A 27 1.05 -15.62 15.53
CA GLY A 27 1.10 -15.66 14.07
C GLY A 27 2.29 -14.93 13.46
N PRO A 28 2.39 -14.92 12.12
CA PRO A 28 3.54 -14.38 11.39
C PRO A 28 3.75 -12.86 11.55
N ASP A 29 2.71 -12.09 11.85
CA ASP A 29 2.80 -10.66 12.20
C ASP A 29 2.93 -10.41 13.72
N GLY A 30 3.15 -11.47 14.50
CA GLY A 30 3.27 -11.42 15.94
C GLY A 30 1.96 -11.32 16.73
N ARG A 31 0.79 -11.29 16.06
CA ARG A 31 -0.51 -11.29 16.75
C ARG A 31 -0.92 -12.70 17.16
N PHE A 32 -1.53 -12.83 18.34
CA PHE A 32 -2.12 -14.08 18.81
C PHE A 32 -3.41 -14.39 18.03
N ARG A 33 -3.49 -15.58 17.45
CA ARG A 33 -4.60 -16.06 16.61
C ARG A 33 -4.95 -17.50 16.94
N THR A 34 -6.14 -17.95 16.57
CA THR A 34 -6.47 -19.37 16.63
C THR A 34 -5.66 -20.14 15.58
N PRO A 35 -5.42 -21.45 15.77
CA PRO A 35 -4.77 -22.29 14.77
C PRO A 35 -5.43 -22.22 13.40
N GLU A 36 -6.76 -22.13 13.34
CA GLU A 36 -7.53 -22.03 12.08
C GLU A 36 -7.23 -20.72 11.34
N ALA A 37 -7.08 -19.62 12.07
CA ALA A 37 -6.72 -18.34 11.46
C ALA A 37 -5.27 -18.33 10.96
N ILE A 38 -4.35 -19.05 11.60
CA ILE A 38 -3.00 -19.27 11.07
C ILE A 38 -3.05 -20.12 9.80
N GLN A 39 -3.84 -21.19 9.80
CA GLN A 39 -4.01 -22.04 8.64
C GLN A 39 -4.61 -21.25 7.47
N ALA A 40 -5.59 -20.38 7.71
CA ALA A 40 -6.16 -19.51 6.69
C ALA A 40 -5.12 -18.58 6.04
N ILE A 41 -4.14 -18.08 6.80
CA ILE A 41 -3.01 -17.30 6.25
C ILE A 41 -2.13 -18.17 5.35
N GLN A 42 -1.83 -19.39 5.78
CA GLN A 42 -1.00 -20.33 5.02
C GLN A 42 -1.69 -20.78 3.73
N ASP A 43 -3.02 -20.97 3.79
CA ASP A 43 -3.83 -21.47 2.68
C ASP A 43 -4.27 -20.36 1.71
N ASP A 44 -4.14 -19.07 2.04
CA ASP A 44 -4.72 -17.98 1.24
C ASP A 44 -4.27 -18.00 -0.23
N ALA A 45 -2.99 -18.30 -0.48
CA ALA A 45 -2.48 -18.45 -1.84
C ALA A 45 -3.15 -19.62 -2.58
N ASP A 46 -3.36 -20.75 -1.92
CA ASP A 46 -4.00 -21.93 -2.51
C ASP A 46 -5.50 -21.76 -2.70
N VAL A 47 -6.18 -21.06 -1.78
CA VAL A 47 -7.57 -20.62 -1.93
C VAL A 47 -7.72 -19.79 -3.20
N ASN A 48 -6.82 -18.84 -3.43
CA ASN A 48 -6.86 -18.03 -4.65
C ASN A 48 -6.46 -18.80 -5.91
N ARG A 49 -5.47 -19.71 -5.86
CA ARG A 49 -5.18 -20.62 -6.99
C ARG A 49 -6.38 -21.48 -7.37
N LYS A 50 -7.13 -21.98 -6.39
CA LYS A 50 -8.39 -22.69 -6.63
C LYS A 50 -9.42 -21.78 -7.28
N CYS A 51 -9.55 -20.53 -6.83
CA CYS A 51 -10.40 -19.52 -7.46
C CYS A 51 -10.02 -19.27 -8.94
N HIS A 52 -8.73 -19.34 -9.30
CA HIS A 52 -8.29 -19.17 -10.69
C HIS A 52 -8.81 -20.28 -11.61
N THR A 53 -9.02 -21.49 -11.13
CA THR A 53 -9.51 -22.61 -11.96
C THR A 53 -10.91 -22.34 -12.53
N THR A 54 -11.76 -21.64 -11.77
CA THR A 54 -13.13 -21.29 -12.17
C THR A 54 -13.20 -19.91 -12.83
N ASN A 55 -12.21 -19.05 -12.58
CA ASN A 55 -12.17 -17.66 -13.07
C ASN A 55 -10.96 -17.40 -13.97
N GLY A 56 -10.44 -18.42 -14.66
CA GLY A 56 -9.21 -18.32 -15.46
C GLY A 56 -9.41 -17.74 -16.85
N ASN A 57 -10.63 -17.86 -17.40
CA ASN A 57 -10.95 -17.41 -18.76
C ASN A 57 -11.32 -15.92 -18.83
N TYR A 58 -10.61 -15.06 -18.10
CA TYR A 58 -10.95 -13.63 -18.03
C TYR A 58 -10.49 -12.85 -19.27
N ILE A 59 -9.35 -13.20 -19.89
CA ILE A 59 -8.78 -12.47 -21.03
C ILE A 59 -9.73 -12.43 -22.24
N PRO A 60 -10.30 -13.55 -22.73
CA PRO A 60 -11.18 -13.51 -23.90
C PRO A 60 -12.51 -12.78 -23.67
N THR A 61 -12.87 -12.55 -22.40
CA THR A 61 -14.09 -11.84 -22.01
C THR A 61 -13.91 -10.33 -21.86
N LEU A 62 -12.69 -9.82 -22.00
CA LEU A 62 -12.38 -8.41 -21.85
C LEU A 62 -12.99 -7.60 -23.00
N GLN A 63 -13.81 -6.61 -22.62
CA GLN A 63 -14.44 -5.69 -23.54
C GLN A 63 -14.32 -4.27 -22.98
N ALA A 64 -13.95 -3.33 -23.86
CA ALA A 64 -13.88 -1.91 -23.51
C ALA A 64 -15.24 -1.42 -22.99
N GLY A 65 -15.24 -0.76 -21.84
CA GLY A 65 -16.46 -0.26 -21.19
C GLY A 65 -17.03 -1.18 -20.12
N THR A 66 -16.51 -2.42 -20.00
CA THR A 66 -16.92 -3.42 -18.99
C THR A 66 -15.76 -4.20 -18.37
N TYR A 67 -14.53 -3.72 -18.45
CA TYR A 67 -13.34 -4.35 -17.86
C TYR A 67 -13.50 -4.63 -16.38
N THR A 68 -14.09 -3.69 -15.65
CA THR A 68 -14.34 -3.85 -14.22
C THR A 68 -15.19 -5.07 -13.95
N ALA A 69 -16.14 -5.47 -14.81
CA ALA A 69 -16.99 -6.67 -14.63
C ALA A 69 -16.24 -8.01 -14.80
N SER A 70 -15.01 -7.99 -15.30
CA SER A 70 -14.21 -9.19 -15.57
C SER A 70 -14.07 -10.12 -14.37
N ALA A 71 -14.06 -11.43 -14.63
CA ALA A 71 -13.76 -12.46 -13.64
C ALA A 71 -12.33 -12.35 -13.06
N PHE A 72 -11.46 -11.52 -13.66
CA PHE A 72 -10.18 -11.13 -13.08
C PHE A 72 -10.33 -10.71 -11.61
N PHE A 73 -11.31 -9.86 -11.31
CA PHE A 73 -11.57 -9.28 -9.98
C PHE A 73 -12.36 -10.20 -9.02
N ASN A 74 -12.55 -11.48 -9.37
CA ASN A 74 -13.18 -12.45 -8.48
C ASN A 74 -12.16 -13.15 -7.55
N CYS A 75 -10.87 -13.01 -7.84
CA CYS A 75 -9.76 -13.62 -7.10
C CYS A 75 -8.61 -12.61 -6.97
N PHE A 76 -7.75 -12.75 -5.96
CA PHE A 76 -6.42 -12.14 -6.04
C PHE A 76 -5.59 -12.84 -7.12
N ARG A 77 -4.64 -12.13 -7.71
CA ARG A 77 -3.93 -12.57 -8.93
C ARG A 77 -2.44 -12.55 -8.74
N THR A 78 -1.77 -13.56 -9.31
CA THR A 78 -0.29 -13.61 -9.33
C THR A 78 0.28 -12.47 -10.19
N THR A 79 1.57 -12.17 -10.05
CA THR A 79 2.30 -11.20 -10.89
C THR A 79 2.05 -11.42 -12.37
N ALA A 80 2.19 -12.66 -12.84
CA ALA A 80 1.98 -13.01 -14.24
C ALA A 80 0.56 -12.68 -14.74
N GLN A 81 -0.46 -13.00 -13.95
CA GLN A 81 -1.85 -12.70 -14.29
C GLN A 81 -2.15 -11.20 -14.23
N ILE A 82 -1.56 -10.47 -13.28
CA ILE A 82 -1.70 -9.00 -13.19
C ILE A 82 -1.13 -8.35 -14.45
N PHE A 83 0.10 -8.70 -14.86
CA PHE A 83 0.69 -8.13 -16.06
C PHE A 83 -0.02 -8.58 -17.33
N GLU A 84 -0.44 -9.84 -17.44
CA GLU A 84 -1.27 -10.31 -18.57
C GLU A 84 -2.54 -9.48 -18.72
N PHE A 85 -3.24 -9.20 -17.62
CA PHE A 85 -4.45 -8.38 -17.62
C PHE A 85 -4.16 -6.93 -17.99
N VAL A 86 -3.22 -6.26 -17.32
CA VAL A 86 -2.92 -4.84 -17.54
C VAL A 86 -2.32 -4.61 -18.93
N ASP A 87 -1.47 -5.52 -19.43
CA ASP A 87 -0.91 -5.44 -20.78
C ASP A 87 -1.99 -5.67 -21.84
N THR A 88 -2.96 -6.56 -21.60
CA THR A 88 -4.11 -6.75 -22.51
C THR A 88 -4.98 -5.49 -22.55
N LEU A 89 -5.25 -4.87 -21.40
CA LEU A 89 -6.00 -3.61 -21.32
C LEU A 89 -5.27 -2.50 -22.06
N THR A 90 -3.94 -2.44 -21.90
CA THR A 90 -3.06 -1.48 -22.59
C THR A 90 -3.13 -1.68 -24.11
N ALA A 91 -3.02 -2.92 -24.60
CA ALA A 91 -3.09 -3.23 -26.02
C ALA A 91 -4.45 -2.88 -26.64
N GLN A 92 -5.55 -3.15 -25.93
CA GLN A 92 -6.90 -2.77 -26.37
C GLN A 92 -7.15 -1.26 -26.37
N ASN A 93 -6.35 -0.50 -25.61
CA ASN A 93 -6.48 0.96 -25.44
C ASN A 93 -5.19 1.69 -25.86
N ALA A 94 -4.46 1.17 -26.86
CA ALA A 94 -3.14 1.67 -27.27
C ALA A 94 -3.13 3.14 -27.75
N ASN A 95 -4.30 3.71 -28.06
CA ASN A 95 -4.43 5.13 -28.38
C ASN A 95 -4.34 6.05 -27.15
N PHE A 96 -4.50 5.50 -25.95
CA PHE A 96 -4.56 6.24 -24.69
C PHE A 96 -3.50 5.77 -23.69
N VAL A 97 -3.04 4.51 -23.76
CA VAL A 97 -2.14 3.94 -22.76
C VAL A 97 -0.76 3.64 -23.36
N THR A 98 0.28 4.12 -22.69
CA THR A 98 1.68 3.80 -23.00
C THR A 98 2.35 3.13 -21.79
N LYS A 99 3.04 1.99 -22.04
CA LYS A 99 3.84 1.28 -21.03
C LYS A 99 5.31 1.68 -21.14
N PHE A 100 5.98 1.94 -20.02
CA PHE A 100 7.42 2.26 -19.99
C PHE A 100 8.08 1.82 -18.67
N PRO A 101 9.38 1.50 -18.67
CA PRO A 101 10.11 1.10 -17.47
C PRO A 101 10.42 2.31 -16.58
N ILE A 102 10.36 2.13 -15.27
CA ILE A 102 10.72 3.17 -14.28
C ILE A 102 11.78 2.72 -13.27
N SER A 103 11.91 1.42 -13.03
CA SER A 103 12.83 0.87 -12.03
C SER A 103 13.06 -0.63 -12.29
N THR A 104 13.84 -1.27 -11.43
CA THR A 104 14.15 -2.72 -11.46
C THR A 104 14.16 -3.28 -10.04
N THR A 105 13.82 -4.55 -9.89
CA THR A 105 13.86 -5.24 -8.60
C THR A 105 15.22 -5.86 -8.31
N VAL A 106 15.40 -6.34 -7.08
CA VAL A 106 16.56 -7.12 -6.64
C VAL A 106 16.86 -8.30 -7.56
N LYS A 107 15.83 -9.03 -8.00
CA LYS A 107 15.97 -10.17 -8.92
C LYS A 107 16.04 -9.75 -10.40
N GLY A 108 16.14 -8.46 -10.69
CA GLY A 108 16.30 -7.92 -12.04
C GLY A 108 14.99 -7.83 -12.84
N GLN A 109 13.82 -7.93 -12.20
CA GLN A 109 12.55 -7.73 -12.89
C GLN A 109 12.31 -6.23 -13.13
N THR A 110 11.86 -5.87 -14.33
CA THR A 110 11.54 -4.48 -14.65
C THR A 110 10.23 -4.05 -13.99
N ILE A 111 10.26 -2.93 -13.26
CA ILE A 111 9.06 -2.25 -12.76
C ILE A 111 8.56 -1.31 -13.86
N TYR A 112 7.36 -1.59 -14.37
CA TYR A 112 6.71 -0.81 -15.42
C TYR A 112 5.65 0.14 -14.85
N ALA A 113 5.58 1.33 -15.45
CA ALA A 113 4.46 2.24 -15.32
C ALA A 113 3.63 2.25 -16.61
N TYR A 114 2.36 2.60 -16.46
CA TYR A 114 1.38 2.73 -17.52
C TYR A 114 0.81 4.14 -17.47
N GLN A 115 1.13 4.97 -18.46
CA GLN A 115 0.58 6.31 -18.57
C GLN A 115 -0.70 6.27 -19.42
N LEU A 116 -1.80 6.69 -18.82
CA LEU A 116 -3.08 6.93 -19.47
C LEU A 116 -3.21 8.42 -19.79
N SER A 117 -3.21 8.74 -21.08
CA SER A 117 -3.36 10.09 -21.62
C SER A 117 -4.60 10.14 -22.51
N ALA A 118 -5.61 10.91 -22.12
CA ALA A 118 -6.84 11.10 -22.90
C ALA A 118 -7.36 12.54 -22.79
N GLY A 119 -8.28 12.93 -23.67
CA GLY A 119 -8.92 14.25 -23.64
C GLY A 119 -8.05 15.44 -24.07
N GLY A 120 -6.97 15.23 -24.84
CA GLY A 120 -6.03 16.27 -25.30
C GLY A 120 -4.71 16.32 -24.52
N ALA A 121 -3.80 17.20 -24.91
CA ALA A 121 -2.48 17.35 -24.25
C ALA A 121 -2.61 17.98 -22.85
N LYS A 122 -1.88 17.46 -21.87
CA LYS A 122 -1.77 18.02 -20.51
C LYS A 122 -0.31 18.25 -20.17
N PRO A 123 -0.01 19.29 -19.39
CA PRO A 123 1.36 19.56 -18.95
C PRO A 123 1.82 18.59 -17.86
N GLN A 124 0.90 17.96 -17.13
CA GLN A 124 1.22 17.18 -15.94
C GLN A 124 0.35 15.93 -15.78
N ALA A 125 0.86 14.98 -15.00
CA ALA A 125 0.23 13.74 -14.61
C ALA A 125 0.12 13.60 -13.09
N VAL A 126 -0.83 12.78 -12.64
CA VAL A 126 -0.88 12.25 -11.27
C VAL A 126 -0.28 10.84 -11.25
N TYR A 127 0.51 10.52 -10.23
CA TYR A 127 1.20 9.24 -10.11
C TYR A 127 0.57 8.38 -9.01
N TYR A 128 0.17 7.15 -9.34
CA TYR A 128 -0.45 6.19 -8.44
C TYR A 128 0.33 4.88 -8.43
N GLU A 129 0.80 4.47 -7.26
CA GLU A 129 1.46 3.18 -7.07
C GLU A 129 0.77 2.31 -6.02
N SER A 130 1.08 1.02 -6.04
CA SER A 130 0.60 0.06 -5.04
C SER A 130 1.58 -1.09 -4.87
N LEU A 131 1.37 -1.88 -3.81
CA LEU A 131 2.18 -3.06 -3.47
C LEU A 131 3.65 -2.73 -3.29
N ILE A 132 3.97 -1.60 -2.66
CA ILE A 132 5.30 -1.39 -2.07
C ILE A 132 5.53 -2.38 -0.90
N HIS A 133 4.47 -2.75 -0.18
CA HIS A 133 4.45 -3.92 0.69
C HIS A 133 3.74 -5.10 0.02
N ALA A 134 4.42 -6.25 -0.02
CA ALA A 134 3.98 -7.39 -0.82
C ALA A 134 2.69 -8.09 -0.32
N ARG A 135 2.45 -8.12 0.99
CA ARG A 135 1.28 -8.80 1.58
C ARG A 135 -0.06 -8.09 1.36
N GLU A 136 -0.04 -6.87 0.84
CA GLU A 136 -1.20 -5.97 0.77
C GLU A 136 -2.02 -6.20 -0.52
N TRP A 137 -2.42 -7.45 -0.78
CA TRP A 137 -3.04 -7.89 -2.05
C TRP A 137 -4.29 -7.10 -2.44
N ILE A 138 -5.07 -6.63 -1.47
CA ILE A 138 -6.25 -5.79 -1.69
C ILE A 138 -5.88 -4.39 -2.20
N ALA A 139 -4.72 -3.85 -1.81
CA ALA A 139 -4.19 -2.59 -2.31
C ALA A 139 -3.90 -2.68 -3.81
N GLY A 140 -3.12 -3.67 -4.22
CA GLY A 140 -2.81 -3.92 -5.63
C GLY A 140 -4.07 -4.15 -6.47
N SER A 141 -4.97 -5.02 -6.01
CA SER A 141 -6.20 -5.32 -6.74
C SER A 141 -7.14 -4.12 -6.88
N SER A 142 -7.21 -3.26 -5.86
CA SER A 142 -8.05 -2.05 -5.88
C SER A 142 -7.46 -0.96 -6.78
N ASN A 143 -6.14 -0.84 -6.84
CA ASN A 143 -5.47 0.07 -7.75
C ASN A 143 -5.64 -0.39 -9.22
N ILE A 144 -5.50 -1.69 -9.50
CA ILE A 144 -5.79 -2.26 -10.83
C ILE A 144 -7.27 -2.06 -11.22
N PHE A 145 -8.19 -2.21 -10.26
CA PHE A 145 -9.61 -1.92 -10.49
C PHE A 145 -9.85 -0.45 -10.86
N THR A 146 -9.11 0.47 -10.23
CA THR A 146 -9.15 1.91 -10.57
C THR A 146 -8.70 2.15 -12.01
N PHE A 147 -7.59 1.53 -12.44
CA PHE A 147 -7.12 1.63 -13.82
C PHE A 147 -8.17 1.10 -14.82
N ALA A 148 -8.76 -0.06 -14.55
CA ALA A 148 -9.84 -0.61 -15.36
C ALA A 148 -11.08 0.29 -15.38
N SER A 149 -11.43 0.91 -14.25
CA SER A 149 -12.58 1.84 -14.14
C SER A 149 -12.38 3.10 -15.00
N LEU A 150 -11.17 3.66 -15.02
CA LEU A 150 -10.83 4.81 -15.87
C LEU A 150 -10.99 4.46 -17.36
N LEU A 151 -10.53 3.28 -17.77
CA LEU A 151 -10.68 2.81 -19.15
C LEU A 151 -12.14 2.53 -19.50
N ASP A 152 -12.91 1.95 -18.58
CA ASP A 152 -14.35 1.73 -18.78
C ASP A 152 -15.10 3.05 -18.96
N ASP A 153 -14.83 4.04 -18.11
CA ASP A 153 -15.49 5.33 -18.22
C ASP A 153 -15.10 6.06 -19.52
N LEU A 154 -13.84 5.97 -19.95
CA LEU A 154 -13.39 6.49 -21.25
C LEU A 154 -14.11 5.83 -22.43
N ALA A 155 -14.15 4.49 -22.45
CA ALA A 155 -14.82 3.73 -23.52
C ALA A 155 -16.33 4.03 -23.59
N ASN A 156 -16.94 4.30 -22.44
CA ASN A 156 -18.35 4.69 -22.32
C ASN A 156 -18.61 6.19 -22.54
N GLY A 157 -17.59 6.98 -22.93
CA GLY A 157 -17.73 8.41 -23.22
C GLY A 157 -18.02 9.28 -21.99
N LYS A 158 -17.72 8.78 -20.79
CA LYS A 158 -17.84 9.56 -19.56
C LYS A 158 -16.58 10.40 -19.36
N ALA A 159 -16.75 11.58 -18.77
CA ALA A 159 -15.62 12.40 -18.39
C ALA A 159 -14.88 11.75 -17.21
N THR A 160 -13.58 11.57 -17.35
CA THR A 160 -12.69 11.03 -16.31
C THR A 160 -11.67 12.08 -15.90
N ILE A 161 -10.84 11.78 -14.90
CA ILE A 161 -9.75 12.68 -14.48
C ILE A 161 -8.71 12.94 -15.58
N THR A 162 -8.74 12.18 -16.67
CA THR A 162 -7.86 12.39 -17.84
C THR A 162 -8.09 13.72 -18.55
N THR A 163 -9.24 14.38 -18.33
CA THR A 163 -9.44 15.76 -18.80
C THR A 163 -8.61 16.77 -18.01
N LEU A 164 -8.20 16.43 -16.79
CA LEU A 164 -7.45 17.28 -15.87
C LEU A 164 -5.95 16.95 -15.89
N PHE A 165 -5.60 15.67 -15.79
CA PHE A 165 -4.23 15.18 -15.70
C PHE A 165 -4.08 13.88 -16.49
N ASP A 166 -2.89 13.64 -17.04
CA ASP A 166 -2.51 12.27 -17.37
C ASP A 166 -2.42 11.43 -16.09
N VAL A 167 -2.59 10.11 -16.18
CA VAL A 167 -2.49 9.21 -15.02
C VAL A 167 -1.36 8.24 -15.23
N ILE A 168 -0.37 8.24 -14.33
CA ILE A 168 0.74 7.29 -14.33
C ILE A 168 0.45 6.25 -13.27
N PHE A 169 0.22 5.02 -13.71
CA PHE A 169 -0.20 3.90 -12.87
C PHE A 169 0.91 2.85 -12.77
N VAL A 170 1.26 2.46 -11.55
CA VAL A 170 2.24 1.40 -11.26
C VAL A 170 1.53 0.29 -10.45
N PRO A 171 1.28 -0.89 -11.04
CA PRO A 171 0.50 -1.93 -10.38
C PRO A 171 1.23 -2.61 -9.22
N ILE A 172 2.53 -2.86 -9.38
CA ILE A 172 3.35 -3.59 -8.41
C ILE A 172 4.73 -2.92 -8.32
N VAL A 173 5.03 -2.31 -7.17
CA VAL A 173 6.38 -1.79 -6.87
C VAL A 173 7.29 -2.93 -6.42
N ASN A 174 6.87 -3.74 -5.45
CA ASN A 174 7.65 -4.82 -4.88
C ASN A 174 7.34 -6.17 -5.56
N ILE A 175 7.75 -6.33 -6.82
CA ILE A 175 7.43 -7.54 -7.61
C ILE A 175 8.00 -8.79 -6.93
N ASP A 176 9.27 -8.75 -6.52
CA ASP A 176 9.92 -9.92 -5.93
C ASP A 176 9.30 -10.33 -4.60
N GLY A 177 8.96 -9.36 -3.74
CA GLY A 177 8.26 -9.62 -2.49
C GLY A 177 6.86 -10.15 -2.74
N TYR A 178 6.15 -9.62 -3.73
CA TYR A 178 4.81 -10.09 -4.09
C TYR A 178 4.87 -11.56 -4.55
N ASP A 179 5.84 -11.93 -5.38
CA ASP A 179 6.08 -13.34 -5.75
C ASP A 179 6.37 -14.23 -4.54
N ILE A 180 7.18 -13.77 -3.59
CA ILE A 180 7.43 -14.50 -2.33
C ILE A 180 6.12 -14.67 -1.53
N SER A 181 5.23 -13.67 -1.55
CA SER A 181 3.94 -13.75 -0.87
C SER A 181 2.99 -14.82 -1.41
N TRP A 182 3.14 -15.17 -2.68
CA TRP A 182 2.43 -16.31 -3.28
C TRP A 182 3.10 -17.66 -3.01
N ASN A 183 4.41 -17.67 -2.75
CA ASN A 183 5.24 -18.87 -2.76
C ASN A 183 5.92 -19.14 -1.41
N GLY A 184 5.11 -19.16 -0.33
CA GLY A 184 5.54 -19.69 0.97
C GLY A 184 5.52 -18.69 2.12
N ASN A 185 5.44 -17.37 1.87
CA ASN A 185 5.32 -16.38 2.94
C ASN A 185 4.21 -15.36 2.64
N ARG A 186 2.95 -15.72 2.84
CA ARG A 186 1.79 -14.85 2.58
C ARG A 186 1.89 -13.46 3.22
N TYR A 187 2.59 -13.36 4.35
CA TYR A 187 2.79 -12.13 5.11
C TYR A 187 4.11 -11.41 4.78
N GLN A 188 4.79 -11.79 3.69
CA GLN A 188 5.94 -11.07 3.16
C GLN A 188 5.57 -9.60 2.96
N ARG A 189 6.20 -8.72 3.72
CA ARG A 189 6.08 -7.26 3.57
C ARG A 189 7.18 -6.70 2.68
N LYS A 190 8.42 -7.09 3.01
CA LYS A 190 9.68 -6.55 2.52
C LYS A 190 10.02 -6.99 1.10
N ASN A 191 11.02 -6.39 0.46
CA ASN A 191 11.54 -6.86 -0.83
C ASN A 191 12.39 -8.13 -0.69
N ALA A 192 13.05 -8.59 -1.77
CA ALA A 192 13.88 -9.79 -1.74
C ALA A 192 15.14 -9.68 -0.87
N HIS A 193 15.67 -8.47 -0.63
CA HIS A 193 16.74 -8.22 0.34
C HIS A 193 16.23 -8.12 1.79
N GLN A 194 14.95 -8.36 2.04
CA GLN A 194 14.33 -8.22 3.36
C GLN A 194 14.41 -6.79 3.89
N VAL A 195 14.25 -5.79 3.01
CA VAL A 195 14.13 -4.36 3.35
C VAL A 195 12.69 -3.88 3.19
N ASP A 196 12.21 -3.10 4.16
CA ASP A 196 10.94 -2.37 4.06
C ASP A 196 11.13 -1.17 3.11
N LEU A 197 10.56 -1.28 1.91
CA LEU A 197 10.69 -0.25 0.89
C LEU A 197 10.09 1.09 1.31
N ASN A 198 9.03 1.10 2.14
CA ASN A 198 8.43 2.34 2.68
C ASN A 198 9.14 2.81 3.97
N ARG A 199 10.37 2.35 4.20
CA ARG A 199 11.34 2.88 5.16
C ARG A 199 12.67 3.26 4.51
N ASN A 200 12.81 3.01 3.21
CA ASN A 200 14.07 3.11 2.48
C ASN A 200 14.22 4.44 1.73
N PHE A 201 13.25 5.35 1.77
CA PHE A 201 13.42 6.69 1.19
C PHE A 201 14.28 7.58 2.10
N PRO A 202 14.97 8.60 1.54
CA PRO A 202 15.71 9.56 2.35
C PRO A 202 14.79 10.27 3.34
N SER A 203 15.10 10.12 4.63
CA SER A 203 14.58 11.02 5.64
C SER A 203 15.51 12.21 5.78
N PHE A 204 14.92 13.38 6.04
CA PHE A 204 15.67 14.58 6.42
C PHE A 204 16.33 14.40 7.78
N TYR A 205 15.79 13.43 8.52
CA TYR A 205 16.04 13.04 9.88
C TYR A 205 16.91 11.79 10.03
N THR A 206 17.88 11.74 10.94
CA THR A 206 18.55 10.47 11.24
C THR A 206 17.76 9.71 12.31
N ASN A 207 17.32 8.49 12.01
CA ASN A 207 16.75 7.62 13.04
C ASN A 207 17.85 7.20 14.03
N PRO A 208 17.79 7.61 15.31
CA PRO A 208 18.82 7.27 16.30
C PRO A 208 18.80 5.78 16.70
N PHE A 209 17.72 5.05 16.38
CA PHE A 209 17.52 3.65 16.70
C PHE A 209 16.95 2.89 15.49
N PRO A 210 17.75 2.69 14.41
CA PRO A 210 17.28 1.98 13.23
C PRO A 210 16.89 0.54 13.59
N PRO A 211 15.70 0.06 13.14
CA PRO A 211 15.31 -1.34 13.32
C PRO A 211 16.38 -2.28 12.73
N PRO A 212 16.67 -3.44 13.36
CA PRO A 212 17.65 -4.39 12.83
C PRO A 212 17.11 -5.14 11.59
N PRO A 213 17.96 -5.84 10.81
CA PRO A 213 17.55 -6.61 9.63
C PRO A 213 16.43 -7.64 9.87
N THR A 214 16.31 -8.15 11.10
CA THR A 214 15.27 -9.09 11.51
C THR A 214 13.90 -8.45 11.71
N ASP A 215 13.82 -7.11 11.77
CA ASP A 215 12.58 -6.38 11.95
C ASP A 215 11.81 -6.26 10.62
N GLU A 216 10.48 -6.28 10.72
CA GLU A 216 9.56 -6.08 9.58
C GLU A 216 9.68 -4.66 8.98
N THR A 217 10.21 -3.71 9.75
CA THR A 217 10.40 -2.30 9.37
C THR A 217 11.87 -1.96 9.12
N TYR A 218 12.74 -2.95 8.91
CA TYR A 218 14.16 -2.73 8.58
C TYR A 218 14.31 -1.78 7.37
N PRO A 219 14.90 -0.58 7.52
CA PRO A 219 14.98 0.42 6.47
C PRO A 219 16.03 0.11 5.40
N GLY A 220 16.82 -0.96 5.54
CA GLY A 220 18.00 -1.20 4.72
C GLY A 220 19.25 -0.55 5.30
N PRO A 221 20.43 -0.84 4.72
CA PRO A 221 21.72 -0.34 5.22
C PRO A 221 21.89 1.18 5.08
N PHE A 222 21.17 1.81 4.14
CA PHE A 222 21.13 3.26 3.93
C PHE A 222 19.91 3.62 3.07
N ALA A 223 19.52 4.90 3.06
CA ALA A 223 18.43 5.36 2.19
C ALA A 223 18.74 5.13 0.71
N PHE A 224 17.75 4.65 -0.06
CA PHE A 224 17.90 4.22 -1.45
C PHE A 224 18.92 3.08 -1.64
N SER A 225 19.05 2.20 -0.66
CA SER A 225 19.81 0.95 -0.83
C SER A 225 19.15 -0.03 -1.80
N GLU A 226 17.83 0.03 -1.94
CA GLU A 226 17.08 -0.93 -2.75
C GLU A 226 16.94 -0.46 -4.20
N PRO A 227 17.12 -1.37 -5.19
CA PRO A 227 17.01 -1.01 -6.60
C PRO A 227 15.60 -0.49 -6.95
N GLU A 228 14.56 -0.99 -6.27
CA GLU A 228 13.18 -0.55 -6.47
C GLU A 228 13.03 0.94 -6.12
N THR A 229 13.41 1.34 -4.90
CA THR A 229 13.23 2.69 -4.36
C THR A 229 14.17 3.70 -5.02
N ILE A 230 15.45 3.34 -5.27
CA ILE A 230 16.39 4.25 -5.94
C ILE A 230 15.98 4.50 -7.40
N GLY A 231 15.48 3.49 -8.11
CA GLY A 231 15.01 3.64 -9.49
C GLY A 231 13.77 4.52 -9.57
N ILE A 232 12.76 4.25 -8.74
CA ILE A 232 11.54 5.08 -8.65
C ILE A 232 11.91 6.52 -8.25
N GLY A 233 12.74 6.69 -7.22
CA GLY A 233 13.19 8.01 -6.77
C GLY A 233 13.92 8.80 -7.86
N LYS A 234 14.80 8.15 -8.63
CA LYS A 234 15.48 8.76 -9.79
C LYS A 234 14.50 9.13 -10.90
N TRP A 235 13.58 8.23 -11.25
CA TRP A 235 12.60 8.47 -12.31
C TRP A 235 11.66 9.62 -11.95
N LEU A 236 11.16 9.66 -10.71
CA LEU A 236 10.32 10.74 -10.20
C LEU A 236 11.06 12.08 -10.14
N LYS A 237 12.34 12.07 -9.72
CA LYS A 237 13.17 13.28 -9.77
C LYS A 237 13.32 13.82 -11.20
N ALA A 238 13.62 12.94 -12.16
CA ALA A 238 13.82 13.32 -13.55
C ALA A 238 12.54 13.82 -14.24
N ASN A 239 11.37 13.37 -13.78
CA ASN A 239 10.07 13.73 -14.37
C ASN A 239 9.26 14.68 -13.50
N ASN A 240 9.82 15.21 -12.40
CA ASN A 240 9.08 15.97 -11.41
C ASN A 240 8.23 17.08 -12.03
N ASP A 241 8.76 17.86 -12.98
CA ASP A 241 8.02 18.96 -13.59
C ASP A 241 6.72 18.52 -14.28
N LYS A 242 6.66 17.26 -14.74
CA LYS A 242 5.50 16.62 -15.35
C LYS A 242 4.60 15.89 -14.36
N ILE A 243 4.92 15.86 -13.07
CA ILE A 243 4.09 15.24 -12.03
C ILE A 243 3.47 16.31 -11.15
N ALA A 244 2.16 16.24 -10.94
CA ALA A 244 1.40 17.19 -10.13
C ALA A 244 1.16 16.71 -8.69
N GLY A 245 1.23 15.39 -8.45
CA GLY A 245 1.10 14.78 -7.12
C GLY A 245 1.19 13.26 -7.16
N TRP A 246 1.29 12.65 -5.98
CA TRP A 246 1.53 11.21 -5.81
C TRP A 246 0.54 10.56 -4.84
N VAL A 247 0.18 9.29 -5.09
CA VAL A 247 -0.52 8.45 -4.11
C VAL A 247 0.10 7.07 -4.07
N ASP A 248 0.41 6.60 -2.86
CA ASP A 248 0.79 5.22 -2.60
C ASP A 248 -0.37 4.47 -1.93
N VAL A 249 -0.85 3.39 -2.56
CA VAL A 249 -2.00 2.62 -2.11
C VAL A 249 -1.53 1.39 -1.32
N HIS A 250 -1.94 1.37 -0.07
CA HIS A 250 -1.63 0.41 0.98
C HIS A 250 -2.87 -0.30 1.52
N SER A 251 -2.67 -1.28 2.38
CA SER A 251 -3.70 -1.80 3.26
C SER A 251 -3.11 -2.26 4.59
N TYR A 252 -3.81 -2.20 5.71
CA TYR A 252 -5.22 -1.85 5.89
C TYR A 252 -5.35 -0.84 7.03
N ALA A 253 -6.45 -0.09 7.04
CA ALA A 253 -6.99 0.60 8.22
C ALA A 253 -8.23 1.43 7.88
N GLY A 254 -8.44 1.77 6.61
CA GLY A 254 -9.44 2.76 6.22
C GLY A 254 -8.93 4.17 6.53
N LEU A 255 -7.75 4.52 6.02
CA LEU A 255 -7.14 5.82 6.27
C LEU A 255 -6.76 6.53 4.96
N VAL A 256 -6.92 7.85 4.98
CA VAL A 256 -6.36 8.77 3.99
C VAL A 256 -5.27 9.54 4.70
N LEU A 257 -4.04 9.07 4.55
CA LEU A 257 -2.88 9.57 5.27
C LEU A 257 -2.17 10.63 4.44
N TYR A 258 -1.91 11.77 5.06
CA TYR A 258 -1.10 12.84 4.49
C TYR A 258 0.13 13.10 5.36
N PRO A 259 1.20 13.69 4.79
CA PRO A 259 2.39 14.01 5.54
C PRO A 259 2.12 14.81 6.83
N TYR A 260 2.92 14.65 7.88
CA TYR A 260 4.08 13.76 7.94
C TYR A 260 3.77 12.39 8.58
N CYS A 261 4.53 11.36 8.21
CA CYS A 261 4.56 10.04 8.87
C CYS A 261 5.34 10.05 10.19
N HIS A 262 5.98 11.17 10.54
CA HIS A 262 6.70 11.39 11.80
C HIS A 262 5.79 12.06 12.84
N GLY A 263 5.79 11.63 14.12
CA GLY A 263 4.88 12.17 15.16
C GLY A 263 5.45 12.30 16.56
N ASP A 264 4.69 12.99 17.44
CA ASP A 264 5.00 13.31 18.85
C ASP A 264 4.91 12.15 19.85
N PHE A 265 6.00 11.91 20.59
CA PHE A 265 6.07 10.97 21.72
C PHE A 265 5.91 11.64 23.09
N ARG A 266 5.41 12.87 23.17
CA ARG A 266 5.18 13.53 24.46
C ARG A 266 3.89 13.12 25.16
N GLU A 267 2.89 12.55 24.49
CA GLU A 267 1.55 12.40 25.11
C GLU A 267 1.03 10.97 25.36
N LYS A 268 1.60 9.89 24.80
CA LYS A 268 0.97 8.55 24.94
C LYS A 268 1.34 7.73 26.18
N TYR A 269 2.19 8.23 27.09
CA TYR A 269 2.55 7.52 28.34
C TYR A 269 2.26 8.27 29.63
N LEU A 270 1.91 9.56 29.59
CA LEU A 270 1.51 10.31 30.79
C LEU A 270 0.12 9.91 31.31
N GLY A 271 -0.68 9.19 30.50
CA GLY A 271 -1.98 8.65 30.93
C GLY A 271 -1.92 7.39 31.81
N THR A 272 -0.77 6.73 31.95
CA THR A 272 -0.65 5.49 32.77
C THR A 272 0.15 5.66 34.06
N CYS A 273 0.79 6.81 34.26
CA CYS A 273 1.22 7.26 35.58
C CYS A 273 0.34 8.46 35.91
N GLY A 274 -0.73 8.24 36.67
CA GLY A 274 -1.73 9.26 37.02
C GLY A 274 -1.11 10.51 37.66
N VAL A 275 -0.65 11.42 36.82
CA VAL A 275 -0.17 12.75 37.18
C VAL A 275 -0.98 13.70 36.33
N GLY A 276 -2.15 14.11 36.81
CA GLY A 276 -2.89 15.13 36.07
C GLY A 276 -4.36 15.41 36.37
N LYS A 277 -4.92 15.07 37.53
CA LYS A 277 -5.98 15.92 38.13
C LYS A 277 -5.77 15.94 39.64
N ARG A 278 -5.68 17.14 40.21
CA ARG A 278 -5.77 17.34 41.65
C ARG A 278 -7.17 16.93 42.09
N GLU A 279 -7.38 15.67 42.41
CA GLU A 279 -8.49 15.25 43.25
C GLU A 279 -8.06 15.41 44.71
N LYS A 280 -8.81 16.25 45.42
CA LYS A 280 -8.79 16.28 46.88
C LYS A 280 -9.26 14.92 47.40
N GLU A 281 -8.57 14.43 48.42
CA GLU A 281 -9.06 13.45 49.41
C GLU A 281 -9.39 12.03 48.91
N ASN A 282 -8.49 11.07 49.13
CA ASN A 282 -8.65 10.08 50.21
C ASN A 282 -7.50 9.04 50.20
N THR A 283 -7.06 8.71 51.41
CA THR A 283 -6.01 7.75 51.77
C THR A 283 -6.36 6.29 51.40
N ASN A 284 -5.33 5.49 51.05
CA ASN A 284 -5.28 4.01 50.88
C ASN A 284 -5.19 3.43 49.46
N ARG A 285 -4.14 3.75 48.70
CA ARG A 285 -3.56 2.78 47.74
C ARG A 285 -2.08 2.56 47.98
N SER A 286 -1.73 1.27 48.02
CA SER A 286 -0.60 0.70 48.73
C SER A 286 0.77 1.05 48.17
N LEU A 287 1.75 1.01 49.06
CA LEU A 287 3.21 1.09 48.86
C LEU A 287 3.80 0.10 47.83
N TYR A 288 2.95 -0.74 47.21
CA TYR A 288 3.34 -1.74 46.21
C TYR A 288 3.55 -1.14 44.80
N SER A 289 2.93 0.00 44.47
CA SER A 289 3.11 0.66 43.15
C SER A 289 4.40 1.49 43.06
N GLN A 290 4.86 2.06 44.18
CA GLN A 290 6.06 2.90 44.23
C GLN A 290 7.37 2.09 44.16
N ALA A 291 7.36 0.83 44.65
CA ALA A 291 8.56 -0.02 44.67
C ALA A 291 9.01 -0.51 43.27
N LYS A 292 8.08 -0.70 42.33
CA LYS A 292 8.43 -1.09 40.94
C LYS A 292 9.07 0.03 40.12
N CYS A 293 8.92 1.30 40.55
CA CYS A 293 9.58 2.44 39.90
C CYS A 293 11.06 2.58 40.30
N LYS A 294 11.43 2.23 41.54
CA LYS A 294 12.81 2.39 42.05
C LYS A 294 13.81 1.37 41.47
N VAL A 295 13.38 0.15 41.15
CA VAL A 295 14.29 -0.92 40.71
C VAL A 295 14.77 -0.74 39.26
N LYS A 296 14.01 -0.05 38.39
CA LYS A 296 14.40 0.20 36.99
C LYS A 296 15.32 1.42 36.79
N LEU A 297 15.43 2.31 37.78
CA LEU A 297 16.23 3.54 37.66
C LEU A 297 17.75 3.30 37.79
N ASN A 298 18.16 2.32 38.61
CA ASN A 298 19.58 2.04 38.88
C ASN A 298 20.32 1.40 37.70
N VAL A 299 19.60 0.75 36.77
CA VAL A 299 20.20 0.15 35.56
C VAL A 299 20.56 1.21 34.52
N ILE A 300 19.88 2.37 34.53
CA ILE A 300 20.02 3.43 33.51
C ILE A 300 21.17 4.39 33.85
N VAL A 301 21.40 4.68 35.14
CA VAL A 301 22.50 5.56 35.58
C VAL A 301 23.88 4.93 35.33
N ALA A 302 23.98 3.60 35.30
CA ALA A 302 25.24 2.90 35.00
C ALA A 302 25.67 3.04 33.53
N TYR A 303 24.74 3.26 32.59
CA TYR A 303 25.04 3.31 31.16
C TYR A 303 25.55 4.68 30.68
N LEU A 304 25.14 5.77 31.36
CA LEU A 304 25.51 7.15 31.01
C LEU A 304 26.95 7.55 31.39
N ARG A 305 27.70 6.70 32.11
CA ARG A 305 29.11 6.96 32.44
C ARG A 305 30.12 6.48 31.37
N LEU A 306 29.66 5.83 30.29
CA LEU A 306 30.54 5.20 29.30
C LEU A 306 30.70 5.96 27.97
N VAL A 307 30.02 7.10 27.76
CA VAL A 307 29.88 7.71 26.42
C VAL A 307 30.32 9.19 26.34
N GLU A 308 31.30 9.62 27.14
CA GLU A 308 31.95 10.93 26.95
C GLU A 308 33.32 10.76 26.26
N GLY A 309 33.36 11.06 24.96
CA GLY A 309 34.58 11.23 24.15
C GLY A 309 34.40 12.40 23.16
N PRO A 310 35.46 13.16 22.81
CA PRO A 310 35.34 14.57 22.44
C PRO A 310 34.99 14.82 20.97
N GLN A 311 34.06 15.75 20.74
CA GLN A 311 33.74 16.41 19.46
C GLN A 311 34.70 17.60 19.20
N PRO A 312 34.67 18.21 17.99
CA PRO A 312 34.51 19.67 17.96
C PRO A 312 33.44 20.19 16.95
N PRO A 313 32.74 21.33 17.24
CA PRO A 313 31.68 21.97 16.43
C PRO A 313 32.14 23.38 15.88
N PRO A 314 31.33 24.45 15.54
CA PRO A 314 29.89 24.69 15.24
C PRO A 314 29.70 25.64 13.96
N PRO A 315 28.63 26.48 13.71
CA PRO A 315 27.87 27.37 14.61
C PRO A 315 26.33 27.21 14.62
N LEU A 316 25.77 27.20 15.84
CA LEU A 316 24.37 27.50 16.16
C LEU A 316 24.34 28.85 16.88
N HIS A 317 23.32 29.67 16.59
CA HIS A 317 23.01 30.87 17.38
C HIS A 317 22.48 30.47 18.77
N PRO A 318 22.93 31.10 19.87
CA PRO A 318 22.47 30.76 21.21
C PRO A 318 21.14 31.45 21.53
N ILE A 319 20.17 30.66 21.99
CA ILE A 319 19.08 31.17 22.82
C ILE A 319 19.44 30.82 24.26
N THR A 320 19.68 31.85 25.06
CA THR A 320 19.98 31.75 26.49
C THR A 320 18.66 31.75 27.25
N VAL A 321 18.40 30.72 28.07
CA VAL A 321 17.35 30.77 29.10
C VAL A 321 18.05 31.07 30.42
N ASP A 322 17.82 32.27 30.93
CA ASP A 322 18.29 32.74 32.22
C ASP A 322 17.52 32.02 33.35
N LEU A 323 18.26 31.46 34.31
CA LEU A 323 17.72 30.91 35.55
C LEU A 323 18.31 31.69 36.72
N GLN A 324 17.89 32.95 36.88
CA GLN A 324 18.02 33.66 38.15
C GLN A 324 16.68 33.63 38.91
N GLY A 325 16.70 32.95 40.06
CA GLY A 325 15.58 32.88 40.99
C GLY A 325 16.00 32.19 42.29
N SER A 326 16.37 33.01 43.27
CA SER A 326 16.87 32.73 44.62
C SER A 326 15.95 31.88 45.53
N GLY A 327 16.54 30.99 46.33
CA GLY A 327 15.93 30.47 47.59
C GLY A 327 16.28 29.01 47.93
N PRO A 328 16.61 28.67 49.19
CA PRO A 328 17.08 27.32 49.54
C PRO A 328 15.93 26.37 49.91
N THR A 329 16.17 25.07 49.66
CA THR A 329 15.43 23.88 50.14
C THR A 329 14.11 23.49 49.46
N ARG A 330 14.19 22.59 48.47
CA ARG A 330 13.43 21.32 48.44
C ARG A 330 13.95 20.41 47.33
N ALA A 331 13.85 19.11 47.57
CA ALA A 331 14.43 18.02 46.79
C ALA A 331 14.21 18.20 45.28
N ARG A 332 15.31 18.08 44.50
CA ARG A 332 15.28 17.99 43.05
C ARG A 332 14.56 16.70 42.67
N ASP A 333 13.33 16.84 42.20
CA ASP A 333 12.57 15.77 41.57
C ASP A 333 13.20 15.52 40.18
N ASN A 334 14.21 14.66 40.13
CA ASN A 334 14.82 14.21 38.88
C ASN A 334 13.89 13.18 38.23
N SER A 335 12.80 13.64 37.62
CA SER A 335 12.03 12.85 36.68
C SER A 335 12.82 12.72 35.38
N VAL A 336 13.59 11.64 35.26
CA VAL A 336 14.17 11.23 33.97
C VAL A 336 13.02 10.73 33.10
N VAL A 337 12.50 11.59 32.24
CA VAL A 337 11.60 11.18 31.15
C VAL A 337 12.43 10.41 30.14
N VAL A 338 12.32 9.08 30.15
CA VAL A 338 12.86 8.25 29.06
C VAL A 338 11.89 8.33 27.90
N ILE A 339 12.12 9.31 27.02
CA ILE A 339 11.44 9.43 25.72
C ILE A 339 11.99 8.31 24.82
N MET A 340 11.18 7.30 24.52
CA MET A 340 11.51 6.36 23.43
C MET A 340 11.23 7.09 22.10
N LYS A 341 12.30 7.39 21.36
CA LYS A 341 12.28 8.26 20.18
C LYS A 341 11.92 7.48 18.92
N TYR A 342 10.76 7.75 18.33
CA TYR A 342 10.50 7.52 16.89
C TYR A 342 9.82 8.79 16.32
N GLY A 343 10.15 9.19 15.09
CA GLY A 343 9.70 10.47 14.52
C GLY A 343 10.60 11.66 14.85
N ASP A 344 10.67 12.60 13.91
CA ASP A 344 11.69 13.64 13.88
C ASP A 344 11.30 15.01 14.42
N THR A 345 10.11 15.45 14.02
CA THR A 345 9.61 16.78 14.34
C THR A 345 8.15 16.68 14.74
N TYR A 346 7.79 17.46 15.75
CA TYR A 346 6.43 17.59 16.28
C TYR A 346 5.75 18.85 15.77
N GLU A 347 6.49 19.63 14.99
CA GLU A 347 5.97 20.85 14.39
C GLU A 347 4.99 20.49 13.26
N PRO A 348 3.85 21.20 13.19
CA PRO A 348 3.04 21.26 11.97
C PRO A 348 3.92 21.50 10.75
N ILE A 349 3.45 21.13 9.57
CA ILE A 349 4.16 21.48 8.33
C ILE A 349 4.38 23.01 8.26
N GLY A 350 3.40 23.75 8.77
CA GLY A 350 3.39 25.19 8.86
C GLY A 350 3.05 25.86 7.54
N ASN A 351 3.02 27.20 7.55
CA ASN A 351 2.83 28.03 6.37
C ASN A 351 1.54 27.76 5.57
N GLY A 352 0.46 27.30 6.24
CA GLY A 352 -0.82 27.01 5.59
C GLY A 352 -0.93 25.64 4.92
N GLU A 353 0.12 24.81 4.98
CA GLU A 353 0.15 23.52 4.30
C GLU A 353 -0.63 22.45 5.05
N ASP A 354 -0.68 22.52 6.38
CA ASP A 354 -1.51 21.62 7.21
C ASP A 354 -2.99 21.77 6.85
N GLU A 355 -3.50 22.99 6.68
CA GLU A 355 -4.88 23.25 6.29
C GLU A 355 -5.19 22.74 4.88
N LYS A 356 -4.22 22.83 3.96
CA LYS A 356 -4.36 22.31 2.59
C LYS A 356 -4.44 20.79 2.57
N PHE A 357 -3.60 20.10 3.35
CA PHE A 357 -3.69 18.64 3.50
C PHE A 357 -4.94 18.18 4.23
N GLN A 358 -5.36 18.90 5.28
CA GLN A 358 -6.62 18.61 5.97
C GLN A 358 -7.82 18.76 5.04
N LEU A 359 -7.86 19.80 4.19
CA LEU A 359 -8.92 19.98 3.20
C LEU A 359 -8.89 18.85 2.15
N LEU A 360 -7.72 18.59 1.56
CA LEU A 360 -7.52 17.55 0.56
C LEU A 360 -7.93 16.17 1.11
N GLY A 361 -7.46 15.81 2.31
CA GLY A 361 -7.80 14.56 2.97
C GLY A 361 -9.29 14.44 3.27
N ARG A 362 -9.93 15.48 3.81
CA ARG A 362 -11.39 15.48 4.07
C ARG A 362 -12.21 15.29 2.80
N ASN A 363 -11.86 15.96 1.71
CA ASN A 363 -12.61 15.86 0.45
C ASN A 363 -12.49 14.46 -0.16
N ILE A 364 -11.31 13.86 -0.09
CA ILE A 364 -11.09 12.48 -0.55
C ILE A 364 -11.84 11.49 0.34
N GLN A 365 -11.74 11.62 1.66
CA GLN A 365 -12.49 10.80 2.62
C GLN A 365 -14.00 10.81 2.31
N GLN A 366 -14.58 11.99 2.05
CA GLN A 366 -16.01 12.11 1.71
C GLN A 366 -16.39 11.29 0.47
N GLN A 367 -15.49 11.18 -0.52
CA GLN A 367 -15.75 10.38 -1.73
C GLN A 367 -15.53 8.89 -1.53
N MET A 368 -14.57 8.50 -0.67
CA MET A 368 -14.27 7.11 -0.36
C MET A 368 -15.30 6.48 0.60
N GLY A 369 -15.99 7.30 1.39
CA GLY A 369 -17.07 6.88 2.28
C GLY A 369 -16.66 6.74 3.76
N THR A 370 -17.61 6.35 4.60
CA THR A 370 -17.50 6.39 6.08
C THR A 370 -16.52 5.39 6.67
N ASN A 371 -16.03 4.43 5.87
CA ASN A 371 -15.00 3.50 6.31
C ASN A 371 -13.60 4.12 6.33
N TYR A 372 -13.45 5.35 5.84
CA TYR A 372 -12.18 6.05 5.77
C TYR A 372 -12.12 7.23 6.73
N LYS A 373 -10.95 7.46 7.30
CA LYS A 373 -10.61 8.63 8.12
C LYS A 373 -9.37 9.31 7.57
N ALA A 374 -9.44 10.61 7.33
CA ALA A 374 -8.29 11.40 6.94
C ALA A 374 -7.55 11.92 8.18
N GLU A 375 -6.23 11.71 8.22
CA GLU A 375 -5.37 12.14 9.32
C GLU A 375 -3.90 12.20 8.87
N THR A 376 -3.03 12.78 9.70
CA THR A 376 -1.59 12.73 9.43
C THR A 376 -1.11 11.28 9.52
N SER A 377 -0.18 10.89 8.65
CA SER A 377 0.46 9.57 8.62
C SER A 377 0.98 9.15 10.01
N ALA A 378 1.49 10.12 10.79
CA ALA A 378 1.97 9.91 12.15
C ALA A 378 0.91 9.47 13.17
N THR A 379 -0.37 9.76 12.91
CA THR A 379 -1.48 9.35 13.78
C THR A 379 -1.65 7.82 13.78
N LEU A 380 -1.35 7.17 12.65
CA LEU A 380 -1.29 5.72 12.57
C LEU A 380 -0.14 5.18 13.44
N TYR A 381 1.09 5.61 13.16
CA TYR A 381 2.25 5.54 14.06
C TYR A 381 3.44 6.32 13.46
N PRO A 382 4.40 6.79 14.28
CA PRO A 382 5.61 7.45 13.78
C PRO A 382 6.54 6.51 13.00
N ALA A 383 6.99 6.94 11.83
CA ALA A 383 7.90 6.21 10.95
C ALA A 383 8.97 7.13 10.35
N TYR A 384 10.03 6.53 9.78
CA TYR A 384 11.11 7.21 9.05
C TYR A 384 11.21 6.64 7.64
N GLY A 385 11.65 7.46 6.69
CA GLY A 385 11.97 7.02 5.32
C GLY A 385 10.73 6.61 4.51
N CYS A 386 9.60 7.25 4.80
CA CYS A 386 8.34 7.03 4.12
C CYS A 386 8.32 7.70 2.73
N PHE A 387 7.60 7.09 1.80
CA PHE A 387 7.34 7.60 0.46
C PHE A 387 6.74 9.02 0.49
N ASP A 388 5.65 9.21 1.22
CA ASP A 388 4.91 10.46 1.31
C ASP A 388 5.80 11.61 1.82
N ASP A 389 6.53 11.36 2.88
CA ASP A 389 7.38 12.36 3.52
C ASP A 389 8.55 12.78 2.65
N TYR A 390 9.25 11.83 2.02
CA TYR A 390 10.34 12.14 1.10
C TYR A 390 9.84 12.98 -0.07
N HIS A 391 8.75 12.57 -0.73
CA HIS A 391 8.24 13.26 -1.91
C HIS A 391 7.72 14.67 -1.57
N TYR A 392 6.96 14.82 -0.48
CA TYR A 392 6.49 16.15 -0.09
C TYR A 392 7.65 17.07 0.30
N ARG A 393 8.59 16.62 1.13
CA ARG A 393 9.71 17.46 1.57
C ARG A 393 10.61 17.87 0.41
N THR A 394 10.80 16.97 -0.56
CA THR A 394 11.67 17.21 -1.72
C THR A 394 11.02 18.12 -2.76
N TYR A 395 9.74 17.90 -3.08
CA TYR A 395 9.11 18.51 -4.25
C TYR A 395 7.97 19.48 -3.96
N LYS A 396 7.49 19.56 -2.70
CA LYS A 396 6.44 20.48 -2.25
C LYS A 396 5.15 20.39 -3.10
N LYS A 397 4.74 19.16 -3.39
CA LYS A 397 3.52 18.82 -4.13
C LYS A 397 2.64 17.87 -3.32
N PRO A 398 1.32 17.86 -3.56
CA PRO A 398 0.40 17.01 -2.82
C PRO A 398 0.79 15.53 -2.97
N VAL A 399 0.84 14.84 -1.83
CA VAL A 399 1.10 13.40 -1.75
C VAL A 399 0.23 12.78 -0.67
N LEU A 400 -0.20 11.54 -0.89
CA LEU A 400 -0.98 10.77 0.06
C LEU A 400 -0.54 9.31 0.13
N THR A 401 -0.85 8.70 1.25
CA THR A 401 -0.94 7.25 1.42
C THR A 401 -2.41 6.86 1.66
N LEU A 402 -2.92 5.87 0.95
CA LEU A 402 -4.24 5.30 1.19
C LEU A 402 -4.11 3.95 1.88
N GLU A 403 -4.62 3.81 3.10
CA GLU A 403 -4.75 2.50 3.76
C GLU A 403 -6.16 1.97 3.52
N ILE A 404 -6.33 0.97 2.65
CA ILE A 404 -7.65 0.44 2.30
C ILE A 404 -8.40 -0.08 3.53
N ALA A 405 -9.71 0.16 3.58
CA ALA A 405 -10.56 -0.29 4.67
C ALA A 405 -10.56 -1.82 4.80
N GLY A 406 -10.14 -2.31 5.97
CA GLY A 406 -10.01 -3.73 6.30
C GLY A 406 -9.40 -3.90 7.69
N SER A 407 -9.20 -5.14 8.13
CA SER A 407 -8.66 -5.47 9.46
C SER A 407 -7.52 -6.49 9.44
N ASP A 408 -7.24 -7.09 8.27
CA ASP A 408 -6.19 -8.08 8.05
C ASP A 408 -5.71 -8.00 6.59
N PHE A 409 -4.54 -8.58 6.31
CA PHE A 409 -3.99 -8.73 4.97
C PHE A 409 -4.64 -9.90 4.20
N VAL A 410 -5.22 -10.88 4.90
CA VAL A 410 -6.10 -11.91 4.31
C VAL A 410 -7.51 -11.34 4.18
N ALA A 411 -7.70 -10.50 3.17
CA ALA A 411 -9.00 -9.92 2.85
C ALA A 411 -9.85 -10.90 2.02
N PRO A 412 -11.19 -10.91 2.13
CA PRO A 412 -12.01 -11.71 1.20
C PRO A 412 -11.93 -11.13 -0.22
N ALA A 413 -11.66 -11.96 -1.22
CA ALA A 413 -11.60 -11.53 -2.63
C ALA A 413 -12.91 -10.89 -3.13
N SER A 414 -14.05 -11.23 -2.53
CA SER A 414 -15.34 -10.58 -2.80
C SER A 414 -15.35 -9.07 -2.53
N THR A 415 -14.42 -8.57 -1.71
CA THR A 415 -14.30 -7.14 -1.40
C THR A 415 -13.55 -6.35 -2.47
N ILE A 416 -12.85 -6.98 -3.41
CA ILE A 416 -12.00 -6.31 -4.42
C ILE A 416 -12.77 -5.23 -5.17
N ARG A 417 -14.01 -5.51 -5.61
CA ARG A 417 -14.84 -4.54 -6.36
C ARG A 417 -15.28 -3.38 -5.49
N THR A 418 -15.67 -3.65 -4.25
CA THR A 418 -16.10 -2.62 -3.30
C THR A 418 -14.93 -1.70 -2.97
N ARG A 419 -13.78 -2.26 -2.58
CA ARG A 419 -12.57 -1.50 -2.25
C ARG A 419 -12.00 -0.78 -3.49
N GLY A 420 -12.00 -1.44 -4.64
CA GLY A 420 -11.63 -0.84 -5.92
C GLY A 420 -12.50 0.36 -6.30
N THR A 421 -13.81 0.29 -6.04
CA THR A 421 -14.73 1.42 -6.27
C THR A 421 -14.44 2.59 -5.33
N GLU A 422 -14.14 2.32 -4.07
CA GLU A 422 -13.76 3.35 -3.08
C GLU A 422 -12.44 4.02 -3.48
N VAL A 423 -11.42 3.24 -3.83
CA VAL A 423 -10.11 3.74 -4.29
C VAL A 423 -10.27 4.53 -5.60
N TYR A 424 -11.08 4.07 -6.55
CA TYR A 424 -11.36 4.82 -7.78
C TYR A 424 -11.92 6.21 -7.50
N LYS A 425 -12.89 6.31 -6.57
CA LYS A 425 -13.46 7.59 -6.13
C LYS A 425 -12.41 8.46 -5.43
N GLY A 426 -11.63 7.87 -4.54
CA GLY A 426 -10.57 8.56 -3.79
C GLY A 426 -9.48 9.14 -4.70
N LEU A 427 -8.92 8.32 -5.59
CA LEU A 427 -7.90 8.74 -6.56
C LEU A 427 -8.47 9.74 -7.58
N SER A 428 -9.73 9.57 -7.98
CA SER A 428 -10.38 10.57 -8.84
C SER A 428 -10.56 11.91 -8.14
N GLN A 429 -10.86 11.90 -6.85
CA GLN A 429 -10.97 13.12 -6.06
C GLN A 429 -9.61 13.74 -5.80
N PHE A 430 -8.58 12.95 -5.51
CA PHE A 430 -7.21 13.43 -5.36
C PHE A 430 -6.79 14.27 -6.58
N ALA A 431 -6.96 13.74 -7.80
CA ALA A 431 -6.64 14.50 -9.01
C ALA A 431 -7.38 15.85 -9.09
N ARG A 432 -8.64 15.92 -8.67
CA ARG A 432 -9.37 17.20 -8.59
C ARG A 432 -8.78 18.15 -7.54
N GLU A 433 -8.45 17.61 -6.36
CA GLU A 433 -7.88 18.39 -5.26
C GLU A 433 -6.45 18.87 -5.53
N VAL A 434 -5.68 18.21 -6.39
CA VAL A 434 -4.35 18.68 -6.80
C VAL A 434 -4.40 20.10 -7.39
N ILE A 435 -5.47 20.44 -8.12
CA ILE A 435 -5.69 21.79 -8.66
C ILE A 435 -5.88 22.79 -7.52
N THR A 436 -6.79 22.48 -6.58
CA THR A 436 -7.07 23.31 -5.41
C THR A 436 -5.84 23.47 -4.52
N TYR A 437 -5.09 22.40 -4.32
CA TYR A 437 -3.88 22.39 -3.49
C TYR A 437 -2.78 23.28 -4.09
N ASN A 438 -2.58 23.24 -5.41
CA ASN A 438 -1.54 24.02 -6.07
C ASN A 438 -1.94 25.50 -6.29
N ASN A 439 -3.23 25.79 -6.50
CA ASN A 439 -3.70 27.13 -6.90
C ASN A 439 -4.53 27.88 -5.83
N GLY A 440 -4.86 27.23 -4.71
CA GLY A 440 -5.69 27.80 -3.65
C GLY A 440 -7.21 27.59 -3.85
N PRO A 441 -8.03 27.82 -2.79
CA PRO A 441 -9.46 27.48 -2.77
C PRO A 441 -10.37 28.32 -3.69
N THR A 442 -9.83 29.32 -4.40
CA THR A 442 -10.58 30.19 -5.33
C THR A 442 -10.68 29.62 -6.74
N SER A 443 -9.98 28.55 -7.10
CA SER A 443 -10.24 27.84 -8.36
C SER A 443 -11.50 26.99 -8.19
N THR A 444 -12.63 27.45 -8.74
CA THR A 444 -13.84 26.62 -8.86
C THR A 444 -13.44 25.26 -9.44
N PRO A 445 -13.77 24.12 -8.79
CA PRO A 445 -13.53 22.82 -9.38
C PRO A 445 -14.16 22.83 -10.75
N THR A 446 -13.36 22.71 -11.81
CA THR A 446 -13.92 22.62 -13.15
C THR A 446 -14.73 21.34 -13.17
N THR A 447 -16.06 21.47 -13.08
CA THR A 447 -16.97 20.34 -13.17
C THR A 447 -16.61 19.60 -14.46
N LEU A 448 -16.36 18.30 -14.35
CA LEU A 448 -16.03 17.46 -15.49
C LEU A 448 -17.19 17.55 -16.51
N ALA A 449 -17.02 18.39 -17.54
CA ALA A 449 -18.00 18.50 -18.60
C ALA A 449 -18.00 17.18 -19.39
N PRO A 450 -19.18 16.63 -19.75
CA PRO A 450 -19.25 15.41 -20.54
C PRO A 450 -18.50 15.61 -21.88
N THR A 451 -17.48 14.80 -22.13
CA THR A 451 -16.77 14.84 -23.41
C THR A 451 -17.63 14.13 -24.45
N THR A 452 -18.36 14.87 -25.29
CA THR A 452 -19.01 14.34 -26.50
C THR A 452 -17.97 14.05 -27.58
N THR A 453 -17.00 13.18 -27.29
CA THR A 453 -16.11 12.68 -28.34
C THR A 453 -16.85 11.58 -29.07
N LYS A 454 -17.41 11.89 -30.26
CA LYS A 454 -17.89 10.86 -31.19
C LYS A 454 -16.71 9.97 -31.54
N ILE A 455 -16.66 8.78 -30.93
CA ILE A 455 -15.75 7.70 -31.34
C ILE A 455 -16.10 7.39 -32.80
N LYS A 456 -15.23 7.77 -33.74
CA LYS A 456 -15.29 7.24 -35.11
C LYS A 456 -14.89 5.78 -35.04
N THR A 457 -15.87 4.91 -34.86
CA THR A 457 -15.74 3.49 -35.19
C THR A 457 -15.53 3.38 -36.70
N THR A 458 -14.28 3.29 -37.14
CA THR A 458 -13.98 2.76 -38.47
C THR A 458 -14.27 1.27 -38.45
N THR A 459 -15.51 0.90 -38.73
CA THR A 459 -15.88 -0.45 -39.14
C THR A 459 -15.21 -0.74 -40.48
N LYS A 460 -14.04 -1.38 -40.46
CA LYS A 460 -13.56 -2.10 -41.63
C LYS A 460 -14.50 -3.28 -41.86
N LYS A 461 -15.40 -3.12 -42.82
CA LYS A 461 -16.24 -4.17 -43.39
C LYS A 461 -15.35 -5.37 -43.78
N PRO A 462 -15.66 -6.61 -43.38
CA PRO A 462 -14.89 -7.76 -43.82
C PRO A 462 -15.07 -7.93 -45.33
N THR A 463 -14.00 -7.78 -46.09
CA THR A 463 -13.96 -8.24 -47.49
C THR A 463 -14.00 -9.75 -47.50
N THR A 464 -15.13 -10.31 -47.92
CA THR A 464 -15.29 -11.72 -48.28
C THR A 464 -14.37 -12.06 -49.44
N LYS A 465 -13.24 -12.73 -49.16
CA LYS A 465 -12.51 -13.47 -50.20
C LYS A 465 -13.28 -14.75 -50.50
N LYS A 466 -13.89 -14.77 -51.69
CA LYS A 466 -14.57 -15.93 -52.28
C LYS A 466 -13.51 -17.01 -52.55
N LEU A 467 -13.56 -18.10 -51.80
CA LEU A 467 -12.72 -19.29 -52.04
C LEU A 467 -13.25 -19.99 -53.29
N THR A 468 -12.59 -19.83 -54.43
CA THR A 468 -12.87 -20.61 -55.64
C THR A 468 -12.16 -21.95 -55.56
N THR A 469 -12.95 -23.02 -55.46
CA THR A 469 -12.52 -24.40 -55.56
C THR A 469 -12.05 -24.70 -56.98
N ARG A 470 -10.81 -25.16 -57.16
CA ARG A 470 -10.32 -25.74 -58.41
C ARG A 470 -10.24 -27.26 -58.24
N LYS A 471 -10.99 -27.98 -59.08
CA LYS A 471 -10.95 -29.46 -59.22
C LYS A 471 -9.59 -29.94 -59.71
N PRO A 472 -9.12 -31.13 -59.30
CA PRO A 472 -7.88 -31.72 -59.77
C PRO A 472 -8.05 -32.36 -61.16
N THR A 473 -7.05 -32.18 -62.02
CA THR A 473 -6.94 -32.87 -63.31
C THR A 473 -5.87 -33.95 -63.19
N THR A 474 -6.25 -35.20 -63.44
CA THR A 474 -5.39 -36.38 -63.50
C THR A 474 -4.70 -36.46 -64.86
N THR A 475 -3.39 -36.71 -64.89
CA THR A 475 -2.78 -37.59 -65.91
C THR A 475 -1.49 -38.23 -65.38
N ARG A 476 -1.41 -39.56 -65.55
CA ARG A 476 -0.33 -40.48 -65.16
C ARG A 476 0.98 -40.21 -65.91
N ARG A 477 2.12 -40.63 -65.34
CA ARG A 477 2.97 -41.71 -65.90
C ARG A 477 4.17 -42.09 -65.02
N TYR A 478 4.33 -43.42 -64.90
CA TYR A 478 5.50 -44.29 -64.60
C TYR A 478 6.43 -43.99 -63.41
N GLY A 479 6.55 -44.99 -62.54
CA GLY A 479 7.49 -45.00 -61.42
C GLY A 479 8.77 -45.77 -61.72
N VAL A 480 9.66 -45.76 -60.73
CA VAL A 480 10.65 -46.79 -60.40
C VAL A 480 10.88 -46.70 -58.89
N LEU A 481 10.78 -47.85 -58.22
CA LEU A 481 11.23 -48.10 -56.86
C LEU A 481 12.76 -48.18 -56.87
N ASP A 482 13.44 -47.54 -55.92
CA ASP A 482 14.67 -48.16 -55.38
C ASP A 482 14.91 -47.78 -53.91
N GLN A 483 15.56 -48.71 -53.23
CA GLN A 483 15.67 -48.92 -51.79
C GLN A 483 16.86 -48.19 -51.14
N GLY A 484 16.85 -48.18 -49.79
CA GLY A 484 18.02 -47.97 -48.93
C GLY A 484 18.27 -46.50 -48.62
N GLY A 485 18.63 -46.07 -47.41
CA GLY A 485 19.16 -46.76 -46.25
C GLY A 485 20.21 -45.84 -45.63
N ALA A 486 20.06 -45.57 -44.33
CA ALA A 486 21.09 -45.21 -43.35
C ALA A 486 21.93 -43.91 -43.47
N VAL A 487 21.77 -43.08 -42.41
CA VAL A 487 22.78 -42.53 -41.45
C VAL A 487 23.83 -41.48 -41.90
N GLU A 488 24.09 -40.53 -40.96
CA GLU A 488 25.23 -39.58 -40.83
C GLU A 488 25.22 -38.36 -41.78
N GLU A 489 25.70 -37.15 -41.46
CA GLU A 489 26.21 -36.48 -40.25
C GLU A 489 26.20 -34.96 -40.57
N VAL A 490 26.12 -34.12 -39.54
CA VAL A 490 26.63 -32.74 -39.37
C VAL A 490 27.05 -31.92 -40.62
N GLN A 491 26.43 -30.74 -40.80
CA GLN A 491 27.19 -29.47 -40.84
C GLN A 491 26.30 -28.23 -40.68
N GLU A 492 26.67 -27.41 -39.71
CA GLU A 492 26.31 -26.01 -39.57
C GLU A 492 26.58 -25.23 -40.86
N ASN A 493 25.69 -24.30 -41.20
CA ASN A 493 26.10 -23.06 -41.85
C ASN A 493 25.30 -21.91 -41.27
N SER A 494 26.05 -20.96 -40.74
CA SER A 494 25.69 -19.64 -40.29
C SER A 494 24.77 -18.89 -41.27
N ASN A 495 23.60 -18.47 -40.78
CA ASN A 495 23.14 -17.07 -40.79
C ASN A 495 21.88 -16.92 -39.94
#